data_AF-A0A4Q3V5K9-F1
#
_entry.id   AF-A0A4Q3V5K9-F1
#
_cell.length_a   1.000
_cell.length_b   1.000
_cell.length_c   1.000
_cell.angle_alpha   90.00
_cell.angle_beta   90.00
_cell.angle_gamma   90.00
#
_symmetry.space_group_name_H-M   'P 1'
#
loop_
_entity.id
_entity.type
_entity.pdbx_description
1 polymer ?
#
loop_
_entity_poly.entity_id
_entity_poly.type
_entity_poly.pdbx_seq_one_letter_code
_entity_poly.pdbx_strand_id
1 'polypeptide(L)'
;MVAEERSDGLSRRTLVRAGAGAALALGLPMKSLAQAAGGPGPNYAPHLKYAVVDRMTYGQSDFERRKFDSLGWAAYLEYHLNPNAIDDTYCDNRMTQYTALKLSPKQVKTSYPGGSYDAVSEVLEAQIVRARYSNRQLLEMMVEFWTDHF
;
A
#
# COMPACT_ATOMS: atom_id res chain seq x y z
N MET A 1 6.45 -39.10 35.03
CA MET A 1 7.30 -38.82 33.86
C MET A 1 6.51 -39.21 32.62
N VAL A 2 5.82 -38.24 32.01
CA VAL A 2 5.11 -38.41 30.73
C VAL A 2 5.91 -37.61 29.72
N ALA A 3 6.45 -38.28 28.71
CA ALA A 3 7.24 -37.66 27.65
C ALA A 3 6.28 -37.07 26.59
N GLU A 4 6.41 -35.77 26.34
CA GLU A 4 5.77 -35.04 25.24
C GLU A 4 6.44 -35.42 23.91
N GLU A 5 5.69 -36.03 22.99
CA GLU A 5 6.12 -36.23 21.61
C GLU A 5 5.76 -34.97 20.80
N ARG A 6 6.74 -34.11 20.52
CA ARG A 6 6.59 -32.99 19.58
C ARG A 6 6.56 -33.54 18.15
N SER A 7 5.44 -33.36 17.46
CA SER A 7 5.36 -33.58 16.01
C SER A 7 6.07 -32.44 15.28
N ASP A 8 7.24 -32.74 14.71
CA ASP A 8 7.95 -31.83 13.82
C ASP A 8 7.15 -31.67 12.51
N GLY A 9 6.43 -30.56 12.41
CA GLY A 9 5.68 -30.18 11.22
C GLY A 9 6.61 -29.99 10.01
N LEU A 10 6.19 -30.56 8.88
CA LEU A 10 6.85 -30.43 7.57
C LEU A 10 7.26 -28.98 7.27
N SER A 11 8.57 -28.76 7.13
CA SER A 11 9.15 -27.44 6.87
C SER A 11 8.73 -26.92 5.50
N ARG A 12 8.29 -25.65 5.45
CA ARG A 12 7.93 -24.89 4.23
C ARG A 12 9.00 -24.96 3.14
N ARG A 13 10.27 -25.21 3.51
CA ARG A 13 11.41 -25.36 2.60
C ARG A 13 11.40 -26.67 1.80
N THR A 14 10.82 -27.75 2.33
CA THR A 14 10.73 -29.05 1.63
C THR A 14 9.71 -28.99 0.49
N LEU A 15 8.66 -28.19 0.64
CA LEU A 15 7.62 -27.96 -0.38
C LEU A 15 8.16 -27.19 -1.60
N VAL A 16 9.12 -26.29 -1.41
CA VAL A 16 9.69 -25.49 -2.51
C VAL A 16 10.64 -26.30 -3.41
N ARG A 17 11.30 -27.35 -2.88
CA ARG A 17 12.20 -28.18 -3.71
C ARG A 17 11.45 -29.20 -4.59
N ALA A 18 10.21 -29.54 -4.27
CA ALA A 18 9.41 -30.49 -5.05
C ALA A 18 8.77 -29.88 -6.32
N GLY A 19 8.71 -28.55 -6.44
CA GLY A 19 8.00 -27.87 -7.54
C GLY A 19 8.85 -27.49 -8.77
N ALA A 20 10.18 -27.54 -8.69
CA ALA A 20 11.03 -26.97 -9.74
C ALA A 20 11.39 -27.92 -10.90
N GLY A 21 11.00 -29.20 -10.84
CA GLY A 21 11.51 -30.23 -11.76
C GLY A 21 10.67 -30.58 -12.99
N ALA A 22 9.37 -30.26 -13.03
CA ALA A 22 8.47 -30.87 -14.03
C ALA A 22 7.92 -29.91 -15.10
N ALA A 23 8.13 -28.59 -14.98
CA ALA A 23 7.45 -27.60 -15.84
C ALA A 23 8.26 -27.12 -17.05
N LEU A 24 9.40 -27.74 -17.39
CA LEU A 24 10.23 -27.29 -18.52
C LEU A 24 9.92 -27.94 -19.87
N ALA A 25 8.97 -28.89 -19.97
CA ALA A 25 8.88 -29.77 -21.15
C ALA A 25 7.74 -29.48 -22.15
N LEU A 26 6.83 -28.51 -21.94
CA LEU A 26 5.62 -28.41 -22.80
C LEU A 26 5.26 -27.03 -23.35
N GLY A 27 6.04 -25.97 -23.12
CA GLY A 27 5.89 -24.70 -23.87
C GLY A 27 4.50 -24.02 -23.82
N LEU A 28 3.63 -24.40 -22.88
CA LEU A 28 2.34 -23.76 -22.71
C LEU A 28 2.54 -22.43 -21.98
N PRO A 29 1.87 -21.34 -22.39
CA PRO A 29 1.90 -20.09 -21.64
C PRO A 29 1.27 -20.38 -20.27
N MET A 30 2.10 -20.42 -19.23
CA MET A 30 1.63 -20.29 -17.86
C MET A 30 1.03 -18.89 -17.74
N LYS A 31 -0.27 -18.77 -18.01
CA LYS A 31 -1.06 -17.80 -17.27
C LYS A 31 -0.83 -18.16 -15.83
N SER A 32 -0.01 -17.37 -15.15
CA SER A 32 0.01 -17.32 -13.69
C SER A 32 -1.44 -17.05 -13.32
N LEU A 33 -2.19 -18.11 -13.03
CA LEU A 33 -3.26 -18.03 -12.08
C LEU A 33 -2.51 -17.75 -10.78
N ALA A 34 -2.20 -16.46 -10.55
CA ALA A 34 -2.03 -15.95 -9.21
C ALA A 34 -3.15 -16.62 -8.45
N GLN A 35 -2.77 -17.53 -7.55
CA GLN A 35 -3.71 -18.31 -6.77
C GLN A 35 -4.73 -17.30 -6.30
N ALA A 36 -5.95 -17.38 -6.84
CA ALA A 36 -7.06 -16.67 -6.26
C ALA A 36 -7.13 -17.28 -4.88
N ALA A 37 -6.47 -16.62 -3.92
CA ALA A 37 -6.61 -16.91 -2.53
C ALA A 37 -8.12 -16.76 -2.35
N GLY A 38 -8.78 -17.91 -2.22
CA GLY A 38 -10.23 -17.97 -2.15
C GLY A 38 -10.66 -16.92 -1.15
N GLY A 39 -11.70 -16.16 -1.52
CA GLY A 39 -12.41 -15.36 -0.55
C GLY A 39 -12.65 -16.18 0.72
N PRO A 40 -12.74 -15.45 1.81
CA PRO A 40 -11.94 -15.64 3.00
C PRO A 40 -11.98 -17.07 3.55
N GLY A 41 -10.81 -17.63 3.87
CA GLY A 41 -10.71 -18.74 4.81
C GLY A 41 -11.35 -18.40 6.17
N PRO A 42 -11.36 -19.32 7.14
CA PRO A 42 -12.20 -19.32 8.36
C PRO A 42 -12.15 -18.08 9.31
N ASN A 43 -11.46 -17.00 8.93
CA ASN A 43 -11.29 -15.76 9.68
C ASN A 43 -11.91 -14.53 8.97
N TYR A 44 -13.04 -14.65 8.26
CA TYR A 44 -13.82 -13.47 7.86
C TYR A 44 -14.59 -12.93 9.05
N ALA A 45 -13.89 -12.20 9.91
CA ALA A 45 -14.61 -11.43 10.89
C ALA A 45 -15.31 -10.27 10.16
N PRO A 46 -16.62 -10.03 10.35
CA PRO A 46 -17.36 -8.96 9.66
C PRO A 46 -16.72 -7.56 9.82
N HIS A 47 -15.93 -7.37 10.88
CA HIS A 47 -15.21 -6.13 11.16
C HIS A 47 -13.87 -6.00 10.42
N LEU A 48 -13.35 -7.05 9.79
CA LEU A 48 -12.03 -7.06 9.16
C LEU A 48 -11.93 -6.00 8.07
N LYS A 49 -12.96 -5.88 7.22
CA LYS A 49 -13.03 -4.84 6.18
C LYS A 49 -12.78 -3.46 6.76
N TYR A 50 -13.54 -3.10 7.80
CA TYR A 50 -13.43 -1.78 8.41
C TYR A 50 -12.06 -1.60 9.06
N ALA A 51 -11.60 -2.57 9.85
CA ALA A 51 -10.29 -2.51 10.50
C ALA A 51 -9.12 -2.37 9.52
N VAL A 52 -9.14 -3.10 8.40
CA VAL A 52 -8.08 -3.03 7.38
C VAL A 52 -8.13 -1.71 6.64
N VAL A 53 -9.31 -1.26 6.19
CA VAL A 53 -9.45 0.04 5.52
C VAL A 53 -8.99 1.18 6.43
N ASP A 54 -9.35 1.15 7.71
CA ASP A 54 -8.95 2.16 8.70
C ASP A 54 -7.43 2.20 8.94
N ARG A 55 -6.79 1.03 8.88
CA ARG A 55 -5.35 0.88 9.14
C ARG A 55 -4.48 1.19 7.94
N MET A 56 -5.04 1.17 6.74
CA MET A 56 -4.27 1.32 5.50
C MET A 56 -4.55 2.66 4.79
N THR A 57 -5.48 3.47 5.28
CA THR A 57 -5.93 4.69 4.60
C THR A 57 -6.29 5.77 5.60
N TYR A 58 -6.50 7.00 5.11
CA TYR A 58 -6.95 8.14 5.93
C TYR A 58 -8.37 8.00 6.50
N GLY A 59 -9.02 6.85 6.29
CA GLY A 59 -10.22 6.46 7.01
C GLY A 59 -11.25 5.77 6.13
N GLN A 60 -12.49 5.81 6.59
CA GLN A 60 -13.60 5.04 6.03
C GLN A 60 -14.18 5.69 4.76
N SER A 61 -13.39 5.70 3.67
CA SER A 61 -13.85 6.11 2.34
C SER A 61 -14.72 5.04 1.68
N ASP A 62 -15.81 5.47 1.04
CA ASP A 62 -16.69 4.61 0.23
C ASP A 62 -15.95 3.93 -0.92
N PHE A 63 -14.99 4.63 -1.52
CA PHE A 63 -14.17 4.10 -2.61
C PHE A 63 -13.32 2.92 -2.13
N GLU A 64 -12.60 3.10 -1.02
CA GLU A 64 -11.73 2.07 -0.42
C GLU A 64 -12.53 0.86 0.06
N ARG A 65 -13.70 1.08 0.67
CA ARG A 65 -14.60 -0.01 1.06
C ARG A 65 -15.06 -0.84 -0.14
N ARG A 66 -15.45 -0.21 -1.24
CA ARG A 66 -15.85 -0.93 -2.47
C ARG A 66 -14.67 -1.62 -3.12
N LYS A 67 -13.48 -1.01 -3.08
CA LYS A 67 -12.23 -1.63 -3.54
C LYS A 67 -11.92 -2.89 -2.74
N PHE A 68 -12.03 -2.84 -1.41
CA PHE A 68 -11.89 -4.00 -0.54
C PHE A 68 -12.90 -5.10 -0.89
N ASP A 69 -14.18 -4.76 -1.09
CA ASP A 69 -15.21 -5.73 -1.49
C ASP A 69 -14.88 -6.41 -2.83
N SER A 70 -14.30 -5.64 -3.78
CA SER A 70 -13.96 -6.15 -5.10
C SER A 70 -12.71 -7.04 -5.13
N LEU A 71 -11.72 -6.76 -4.28
CA LEU A 71 -10.43 -7.45 -4.27
C LEU A 71 -10.36 -8.58 -3.23
N GLY A 72 -11.07 -8.42 -2.11
CA GLY A 72 -10.84 -9.20 -0.90
C GLY A 72 -9.57 -8.75 -0.15
N TRP A 73 -9.40 -9.27 1.08
CA TRP A 73 -8.39 -8.76 2.01
C TRP A 73 -6.95 -8.84 1.48
N ALA A 74 -6.57 -9.98 0.89
CA ALA A 74 -5.18 -10.23 0.50
C ALA A 74 -4.77 -9.34 -0.68
N ALA A 75 -5.60 -9.31 -1.72
CA ALA A 75 -5.32 -8.47 -2.90
C ALA A 75 -5.46 -6.98 -2.60
N TYR A 76 -6.33 -6.57 -1.66
CA TYR A 76 -6.39 -5.19 -1.20
C TYR A 76 -5.09 -4.76 -0.50
N LEU A 77 -4.51 -5.64 0.32
CA LEU A 77 -3.24 -5.38 0.97
C LEU A 77 -2.09 -5.27 -0.06
N GLU A 78 -1.99 -6.22 -0.98
CA GLU A 78 -0.99 -6.18 -2.07
C GLU A 78 -1.14 -4.94 -2.96
N TYR A 79 -2.38 -4.49 -3.22
CA TYR A 79 -2.65 -3.27 -3.97
C TYR A 79 -2.01 -2.04 -3.31
N HIS A 80 -2.24 -1.84 -2.01
CA HIS A 80 -1.70 -0.68 -1.28
C HIS A 80 -0.18 -0.79 -1.01
N LEU A 81 0.38 -2.00 -0.97
CA LEU A 81 1.83 -2.22 -0.86
C LEU A 81 2.59 -1.95 -2.17
N ASN A 82 1.90 -1.82 -3.31
CA ASN A 82 2.50 -1.51 -4.60
C ASN A 82 2.00 -0.17 -5.16
N PRO A 83 2.43 0.97 -4.58
CA PRO A 83 1.93 2.29 -4.97
C PRO A 83 2.25 2.67 -6.42
N ASN A 84 3.32 2.11 -7.00
CA ASN A 84 3.70 2.37 -8.39
C ASN A 84 2.72 1.79 -9.40
N ALA A 85 1.93 0.79 -9.01
CA ALA A 85 0.88 0.21 -9.85
C ALA A 85 -0.46 0.95 -9.75
N ILE A 86 -0.57 1.94 -8.85
CA ILE A 86 -1.80 2.70 -8.62
C ILE A 86 -1.79 3.94 -9.51
N ASP A 87 -2.81 4.05 -10.36
CA ASP A 87 -3.09 5.30 -11.09
C ASP A 87 -3.56 6.38 -10.12
N ASP A 88 -2.80 7.46 -10.09
CA ASP A 88 -3.04 8.62 -9.24
C ASP A 88 -2.98 9.93 -10.02
N THR A 89 -3.16 9.85 -11.34
CA THR A 89 -3.05 10.98 -12.27
C THR A 89 -3.88 12.19 -11.81
N TYR A 90 -5.03 11.96 -11.18
CA TYR A 90 -5.87 13.03 -10.63
C TYR A 90 -5.17 13.82 -9.50
N CYS A 91 -4.56 13.11 -8.55
CA CYS A 91 -3.81 13.75 -7.47
C CYS A 91 -2.53 14.38 -8.00
N ASP A 92 -1.81 13.66 -8.87
CA ASP A 92 -0.57 14.12 -9.50
C ASP A 92 -0.78 15.46 -10.25
N ASN A 93 -1.90 15.61 -10.97
CA ASN A 93 -2.27 16.87 -11.63
C ASN A 93 -2.56 18.01 -10.63
N ARG A 94 -3.17 17.71 -9.48
CA ARG A 94 -3.39 18.74 -8.43
C ARG A 94 -2.09 19.15 -7.76
N MET A 95 -1.10 18.27 -7.71
CA MET A 95 0.21 18.57 -7.13
C MET A 95 1.00 19.59 -7.95
N THR A 96 0.66 19.80 -9.23
CA THR A 96 1.46 20.67 -10.10
C THR A 96 1.45 22.13 -9.70
N GLN A 97 0.47 22.58 -8.90
CA GLN A 97 0.37 23.96 -8.43
C GLN A 97 1.38 24.30 -7.33
N TYR A 98 1.87 23.30 -6.58
CA TYR A 98 2.82 23.49 -5.49
C TYR A 98 4.24 23.55 -6.04
N THR A 99 4.79 24.75 -6.09
CA THR A 99 6.14 25.02 -6.62
C THR A 99 7.20 24.55 -5.63
N ALA A 100 6.96 24.72 -4.32
CA ALA A 100 7.90 24.35 -3.27
C ALA A 100 8.31 22.87 -3.34
N LEU A 101 7.37 21.97 -3.69
CA LEU A 101 7.61 20.52 -3.80
C LEU A 101 8.57 20.13 -4.93
N LYS A 102 8.79 21.03 -5.90
CA LYS A 102 9.66 20.80 -7.07
C LYS A 102 11.08 21.33 -6.87
N LEU A 103 11.32 21.99 -5.75
CA LEU A 103 12.57 22.68 -5.47
C LEU A 103 13.41 21.91 -4.45
N SER A 104 14.73 21.99 -4.61
CA SER A 104 15.65 21.57 -3.55
C SER A 104 15.59 22.55 -2.37
N PRO A 105 16.01 22.14 -1.14
CA PRO A 105 16.02 23.03 0.01
C PRO A 105 16.80 24.34 -0.21
N LYS A 106 17.91 24.29 -0.97
CA LYS A 106 18.67 25.48 -1.35
C LYS A 106 17.87 26.42 -2.24
N GLN A 107 17.15 25.86 -3.22
CA GLN A 107 16.30 26.63 -4.13
C GLN A 107 15.09 27.23 -3.41
N VAL A 108 14.48 26.52 -2.46
CA VAL A 108 13.41 27.08 -1.62
C VAL A 108 13.91 28.33 -0.88
N LYS A 109 15.09 28.26 -0.25
CA LYS A 109 15.69 29.41 0.46
C LYS A 109 15.93 30.62 -0.44
N THR A 110 16.27 30.41 -1.72
CA THR A 110 16.51 31.51 -2.67
C THR A 110 15.22 32.02 -3.32
N SER A 111 14.25 31.14 -3.58
CA SER A 111 13.01 31.48 -4.30
C SER A 111 11.93 32.08 -3.38
N TYR A 112 12.03 31.87 -2.07
CA TYR A 112 11.12 32.41 -1.05
C TYR A 112 11.85 33.38 -0.10
N PRO A 113 12.21 34.60 -0.56
CA PRO A 113 13.05 35.53 0.19
C PRO A 113 12.36 36.23 1.38
N GLY A 114 11.03 36.12 1.52
CA GLY A 114 10.23 36.70 2.61
C GLY A 114 10.08 35.81 3.86
N GLY A 115 10.67 34.61 3.83
CA GLY A 115 10.56 33.60 4.88
C GLY A 115 9.98 32.29 4.33
N SER A 116 10.26 31.18 5.02
CA SER A 116 9.87 29.83 4.60
C SER A 116 8.36 29.56 4.70
N TYR A 117 7.56 30.52 5.16
CA TYR A 117 6.15 30.32 5.49
C TYR A 117 5.30 29.94 4.27
N ASP A 118 5.50 30.59 3.12
CA ASP A 118 4.75 30.24 1.89
C ASP A 118 5.09 28.82 1.42
N ALA A 119 6.37 28.45 1.46
CA ALA A 119 6.81 27.10 1.12
C ALA A 119 6.26 26.05 2.10
N VAL A 120 6.19 26.38 3.39
CA VAL A 120 5.57 25.52 4.41
C VAL A 120 4.07 25.38 4.18
N SER A 121 3.36 26.48 3.89
CA SER A 121 1.93 26.45 3.55
C SER A 121 1.66 25.55 2.35
N GLU A 122 2.47 25.63 1.29
CA GLU A 122 2.34 24.73 0.13
C GLU A 122 2.52 23.25 0.51
N VAL A 123 3.46 22.92 1.40
CA VAL A 123 3.66 21.53 1.87
C VAL A 123 2.46 21.04 2.67
N LEU A 124 1.94 21.86 3.59
CA LEU A 124 0.77 21.54 4.41
C LEU A 124 -0.49 21.35 3.56
N GLU A 125 -0.73 22.26 2.62
CA GLU A 125 -1.84 22.15 1.67
C GLU A 125 -1.72 20.88 0.81
N ALA A 126 -0.51 20.58 0.34
CA ALA A 126 -0.27 19.40 -0.47
C ALA A 126 -0.53 18.10 0.31
N GLN A 127 -0.21 18.04 1.60
CA GLN A 127 -0.55 16.90 2.46
C GLN A 127 -2.07 16.68 2.52
N ILE A 128 -2.85 17.74 2.74
CA ILE A 128 -4.32 17.65 2.77
C ILE A 128 -4.87 17.18 1.42
N VAL A 129 -4.33 17.71 0.31
CA VAL A 129 -4.75 17.31 -1.04
C VAL A 129 -4.40 15.85 -1.33
N ARG A 130 -3.22 15.37 -0.93
CA ARG A 130 -2.85 13.95 -1.10
C ARG A 130 -3.70 13.04 -0.22
N ALA A 131 -3.90 13.37 1.05
CA ALA A 131 -4.76 12.61 1.96
C ALA A 131 -6.19 12.45 1.40
N ARG A 132 -6.74 13.51 0.79
CA ARG A 132 -8.09 13.49 0.23
C ARG A 132 -8.22 12.82 -1.13
N TYR A 133 -7.26 13.07 -2.03
CA TYR A 133 -7.43 12.78 -3.45
C TYR A 133 -6.51 11.70 -4.00
N SER A 134 -5.46 11.31 -3.26
CA SER A 134 -4.58 10.23 -3.69
C SER A 134 -5.27 8.87 -3.52
N ASN A 135 -5.14 8.01 -4.52
CA ASN A 135 -5.49 6.60 -4.39
C ASN A 135 -4.38 5.78 -3.69
N ARG A 136 -3.17 6.36 -3.53
CA ARG A 136 -2.00 5.73 -2.89
C ARG A 136 -2.04 5.94 -1.37
N GLN A 137 -3.19 5.67 -0.76
CA GLN A 137 -3.49 6.05 0.62
C GLN A 137 -2.45 5.58 1.65
N LEU A 138 -2.00 4.31 1.56
CA LEU A 138 -0.97 3.81 2.45
C LEU A 138 0.37 4.54 2.27
N LEU A 139 0.76 4.84 1.03
CA LEU A 139 1.97 5.61 0.76
C LEU A 139 1.88 7.00 1.41
N GLU A 140 0.76 7.69 1.24
CA GLU A 140 0.60 9.05 1.75
C GLU A 140 0.62 9.10 3.29
N MET A 141 0.00 8.13 3.97
CA MET A 141 0.15 8.00 5.42
C MET A 141 1.60 7.75 5.84
N MET A 142 2.34 6.94 5.10
CA MET A 142 3.76 6.69 5.38
C MET A 142 4.64 7.93 5.13
N VAL A 143 4.24 8.82 4.22
CA VAL A 143 4.92 10.10 3.97
C VAL A 143 4.65 11.06 5.13
N GLU A 144 3.41 11.20 5.58
CA GLU A 144 3.03 12.06 6.71
C GLU A 144 3.63 11.58 8.04
N PHE A 145 3.72 10.27 8.26
CA PHE A 145 4.17 9.69 9.53
C PHE A 145 5.46 10.35 10.05
N TRP A 146 6.43 10.60 9.17
CA TRP A 146 7.71 11.18 9.57
C TRP A 146 7.61 12.66 9.97
N THR A 147 6.60 13.38 9.50
CA THR A 147 6.35 14.78 9.86
C THR A 147 5.50 14.95 11.11
N ASP A 148 4.74 13.93 11.51
CA ASP A 148 3.88 13.95 12.70
C ASP A 148 4.54 13.33 13.95
N HIS A 149 5.60 12.53 13.76
CA HIS A 149 6.18 11.73 14.85
C HIS A 149 7.42 12.33 15.53
N PHE A 150 8.04 13.38 14.96
CA PHE A 150 9.26 14.02 15.48
C PHE A 150 9.09 15.53 15.60
#